data_AF-A0A9D3WGX1-F1
#
_entry.id   AF-A0A9D3WGX1-F1
#
_cell.length_a   1.000
_cell.length_b   1.000
_cell.length_c   1.000
_cell.angle_alpha   90.00
_cell.angle_beta   90.00
_cell.angle_gamma   90.00
#
_symmetry.space_group_name_H-M   'P 1'
#
loop_
_entity.id
_entity.type
_entity.pdbx_description
1 polymer ?
#
loop_
_entity_poly.entity_id
_entity_poly.type
_entity_poly.pdbx_seq_one_letter_code
_entity_poly.pdbx_strand_id
1 'polypeptide(L)' 'MKMAIPVEQMEGDGFVSGTELEKRVRELMESEKGEELREKSRKMKEKALAAMGPSGSSSKALTKLVELWK' A
#
# COMPACT_ATOMS: atom_id res chain seq x y z
N MET A 1 4.05 -7.44 2.13
CA MET A 1 3.69 -7.41 0.70
C MET A 1 4.53 -6.36 -0.01
N LYS A 2 5.12 -6.67 -1.17
CA LYS A 2 5.78 -5.67 -2.02
C LYS A 2 4.71 -4.89 -2.81
N MET A 3 4.45 -3.64 -2.44
CA MET A 3 3.48 -2.72 -3.06
C MET A 3 4.06 -1.33 -3.34
N ALA A 4 5.38 -1.18 -3.28
CA ALA A 4 6.06 0.10 -3.45
C ALA A 4 7.28 -0.06 -4.35
N ILE A 5 7.67 1.04 -5.00
CA ILE A 5 8.93 1.18 -5.72
C ILE A 5 9.93 1.87 -4.77
N PRO A 6 11.10 1.27 -4.51
CA PRO A 6 12.11 1.92 -3.68
C PRO A 6 12.73 3.12 -4.41
N VAL A 7 13.17 4.10 -3.63
CA VAL A 7 13.92 5.27 -4.10
C VAL A 7 15.34 5.20 -3.56
N GLU A 8 16.31 5.62 -4.36
CA GLU A 8 17.71 5.76 -3.93
C GLU A 8 17.92 7.14 -3.28
N GLN A 9 18.51 7.16 -2.09
CA GLN A 9 18.83 8.39 -1.36
C GLN A 9 20.28 8.81 -1.64
N MET A 10 20.54 10.11 -1.61
CA MET A 10 21.87 10.69 -1.64
C MET A 10 22.62 10.35 -0.35
N GLU A 11 23.93 10.13 -0.47
CA GLU A 11 24.77 9.81 0.68
C GLU A 11 24.89 11.02 1.62
N GLY A 12 24.59 10.81 2.89
CA GLY A 12 24.88 11.75 3.97
C GLY A 12 23.72 12.63 4.44
N ASP A 13 22.67 12.82 3.65
CA ASP A 13 21.54 13.69 4.01
C ASP A 13 20.16 13.00 3.99
N GLY A 14 20.05 11.82 3.38
CA GLY A 14 18.80 11.04 3.28
C GLY A 14 17.79 11.62 2.27
N PHE A 15 18.18 12.62 1.47
CA PHE A 15 17.33 13.19 0.44
C PHE A 15 17.39 12.38 -0.85
N VAL A 16 16.34 12.45 -1.67
CA VAL A 16 16.30 11.83 -3.00
C VAL A 16 16.54 12.93 -4.03
N SER A 17 17.42 12.68 -5.00
CA SER A 17 17.67 13.63 -6.08
C SER A 17 16.44 13.75 -7.00
N GLY A 18 16.26 14.91 -7.63
CA GLY A 18 15.14 15.12 -8.56
C GLY A 18 15.17 14.15 -9.75
N THR A 19 16.36 13.80 -10.23
CA THR A 19 16.55 12.86 -11.34
C THR A 19 16.16 11.43 -10.97
N GLU A 20 16.53 10.96 -9.78
CA GLU A 20 16.09 9.66 -9.28
C GLU A 20 14.58 9.65 -9.03
N LEU A 21 14.03 10.74 -8.47
CA LEU A 21 12.59 10.85 -8.25
C LEU A 21 11.80 10.77 -9.55
N GLU A 22 12.19 11.53 -10.58
CA GLU A 22 11.55 11.49 -11.90
C GLU A 22 11.54 10.07 -12.47
N LYS A 23 12.70 9.39 -12.43
CA LYS A 23 12.85 8.02 -12.92
C LYS A 23 11.89 7.05 -12.22
N ARG A 24 11.79 7.11 -10.88
CA ARG A 24 10.89 6.22 -10.11
C ARG A 24 9.42 6.55 -10.30
N VAL A 25 9.07 7.82 -10.43
CA VAL A 25 7.70 8.22 -10.77
C VAL A 25 7.33 7.70 -12.16
N ARG A 26 8.22 7.84 -13.15
CA ARG A 26 7.99 7.29 -14.50
C ARG A 26 7.89 5.76 -14.47
N GLU A 27 8.75 5.07 -13.73
CA GLU A 27 8.65 3.62 -13.51
C GLU A 27 7.27 3.25 -12.91
N LEU A 28 6.79 4.00 -11.91
CA LEU A 28 5.49 3.75 -11.30
C LEU A 28 4.33 4.00 -12.25
N MET A 29 4.41 5.03 -13.10
CA MET A 29 3.29 5.52 -13.90
C MET A 29 3.21 4.88 -15.29
N GLU A 30 4.34 4.67 -15.94
CA GLU A 30 4.42 4.36 -17.37
C GLU A 30 4.96 2.96 -17.69
N SER A 31 5.39 2.18 -16.69
CA SER A 31 5.90 0.81 -16.91
C SER A 31 4.88 -0.28 -16.57
N GLU A 32 5.02 -1.46 -17.19
CA GLU A 32 4.24 -2.67 -16.86
C GLU A 32 4.36 -3.04 -15.38
N LYS A 33 5.58 -2.97 -14.83
CA LYS A 33 5.83 -3.19 -13.40
C LYS A 33 5.05 -2.20 -12.52
N GLY A 34 4.95 -0.95 -12.94
CA GLY A 34 4.15 0.08 -12.28
C GLY A 34 2.65 -0.25 -12.32
N GLU A 35 2.16 -0.69 -13.48
CA GLU A 35 0.77 -1.13 -13.65
C GLU A 35 0.41 -2.30 -12.73
N GLU A 36 1.23 -3.36 -12.69
CA GLU A 36 1.03 -4.50 -11.80
C GLU A 36 0.96 -4.08 -10.32
N LEU A 37 1.82 -3.14 -9.91
CA LEU A 37 1.82 -2.60 -8.55
C LEU A 37 0.55 -1.83 -8.23
N ARG A 38 0.06 -0.98 -9.15
CA ARG A 38 -1.20 -0.24 -8.96
C ARG A 38 -2.39 -1.18 -8.90
N GLU A 39 -2.45 -2.19 -9.76
CA GLU A 39 -3.51 -3.19 -9.77
C GLU A 39 -3.54 -4.02 -8.48
N LYS A 40 -2.37 -4.45 -8.00
CA LYS A 40 -2.25 -5.12 -6.70
C LYS A 40 -2.70 -4.23 -5.54
N SER A 41 -2.35 -2.95 -5.59
CA SER A 41 -2.76 -1.97 -4.57
C SER A 41 -4.27 -1.74 -4.58
N ARG A 42 -4.90 -1.68 -5.76
CA ARG A 42 -6.36 -1.61 -5.92
C ARG A 42 -7.05 -2.83 -5.32
N LYS A 43 -6.59 -4.04 -5.66
CA LYS A 43 -7.10 -5.28 -5.07
C LYS A 43 -6.97 -5.32 -3.55
N MET A 44 -5.87 -4.78 -3.02
CA MET A 44 -5.68 -4.67 -1.57
C MET A 44 -6.67 -3.69 -0.94
N LYS A 45 -6.90 -2.53 -1.56
CA LYS A 45 -7.91 -1.56 -1.12
C LYS A 45 -9.29 -2.22 -1.03
N GLU A 46 -9.70 -2.96 -2.04
CA GLU A 46 -10.99 -3.67 -2.05
C GLU A 46 -11.11 -4.70 -0.93
N LYS A 47 -10.05 -5.49 -0.70
CA LYS A 47 -10.00 -6.45 0.41
C LYS A 47 -10.08 -5.75 1.77
N ALA A 48 -9.38 -4.63 1.93
CA ALA A 48 -9.41 -3.86 3.16
C ALA A 48 -10.82 -3.28 3.43
N LEU A 49 -11.47 -2.73 2.41
CA LEU A 49 -12.85 -2.24 2.51
C LEU A 49 -13.83 -3.38 2.88
N ALA A 50 -13.70 -4.55 2.24
CA ALA A 50 -14.52 -5.71 2.55
C ALA A 50 -14.31 -6.21 3.99
N ALA A 51 -13.07 -6.22 4.48
CA ALA A 51 -12.75 -6.63 5.84
C ALA A 51 -13.28 -5.67 6.91
N MET A 52 -13.31 -4.36 6.60
CA MET A 52 -13.79 -3.30 7.51
C MET A 52 -15.28 -3.00 7.38
N GLY A 53 -15.97 -3.58 6.39
CA GLY A 53 -17.41 -3.38 6.21
C GLY A 53 -18.25 -3.87 7.41
N PRO A 54 -19.55 -3.55 7.47
CA PRO A 54 -20.42 -3.91 8.61
C PRO A 54 -20.47 -5.42 8.92
N SER A 55 -20.35 -6.26 7.89
CA SER A 55 -20.27 -7.73 8.01
C SER A 55 -18.87 -8.29 7.76
N GLY A 56 -17.88 -7.41 7.68
CA GLY A 56 -16.49 -7.71 7.38
C GLY A 56 -15.78 -8.47 8.50
N SER A 57 -14.69 -9.15 8.15
CA SER A 57 -13.93 -10.00 9.07
C SER A 57 -13.31 -9.21 10.23
N SER A 58 -12.72 -8.05 9.96
CA SER A 58 -12.10 -7.20 11.00
C SER A 58 -13.17 -6.66 11.95
N SER A 59 -14.30 -6.18 11.41
CA SER A 59 -15.41 -5.68 12.22
C SER A 59 -15.98 -6.77 13.12
N LYS A 60 -16.22 -7.98 12.59
CA LYS A 60 -16.68 -9.14 13.38
C LYS A 60 -15.70 -9.55 14.48
N ALA A 61 -14.40 -9.59 14.15
CA ALA A 61 -13.37 -9.94 15.12
C ALA A 61 -13.33 -8.92 16.27
N LEU A 62 -13.46 -7.63 15.96
CA LEU A 62 -13.54 -6.57 16.96
C LEU A 62 -14.81 -6.69 17.82
N THR A 63 -15.98 -6.91 17.22
CA THR A 63 -17.22 -7.14 17.98
C THR A 63 -17.08 -8.30 18.94
N LYS A 64 -16.52 -9.44 18.50
CA LYS A 64 -16.28 -10.61 19.35
C LYS A 64 -15.36 -10.28 20.53
N LEU A 65 -14.31 -9.48 20.31
CA LEU A 65 -13.41 -9.04 21.38
C LEU A 65 -14.15 -8.21 22.42
N VAL A 66 -14.98 -7.25 21.98
CA VAL A 66 -15.78 -6.41 22.87
C VAL A 66 -16.78 -7.24 23.68
N GLU A 67 -17.38 -8.27 23.09
CA GLU A 67 -18.29 -9.19 23.78
C GLU A 67 -17.59 -10.02 24.86
N LEU A 68 -16.33 -10.42 24.65
CA LEU A 68 -15.55 -11.19 25.63
C LEU A 68 -15.16 -10.37 26.88
N TRP A 69 -15.23 -9.04 26.79
CA TRP A 69 -14.88 -8.13 27.88
C TRP A 69 -16.09 -7.54 28.60
N LYS A 70 -17.30 -7.99 28.25
CA LYS A 70 -18.50 -7.78 29.05
C LYS A 70 -18.55 -8.81 30.17
#